data_AF-A0A2P7RZ93-F1
#
_entry.id   AF-A0A2P7RZ93-F1
#
_cell.length_a   1.000
_cell.length_b   1.000
_cell.length_c   1.000
_cell.angle_alpha   90.00
_cell.angle_beta   90.00
_cell.angle_gamma   90.00
#
_symmetry.space_group_name_H-M   'P 1'
#
loop_
_entity.id
_entity.type
_entity.pdbx_description
1 polymer ?
#
loop_
_entity_poly.entity_id
_entity_poly.type
_entity_poly.pdbx_seq_one_letter_code
_entity_poly.pdbx_strand_id
1 'polypeptide(L)'
;MSAQASKANAPSRALLEKLFRTAYKIRVFETEGIKLYRQGLIRGYFHPYLGQEGIATGVCAALSEGDFIASTHRGHGHCIAWGADVNRMVAELLQKESGYCRGYGGSMHIADISAGNLGANGIVGAGTPLGVGAALAAQIKGSDAVTVTFTTDGASNNGTFLESLNLAAIWNLAFVLVIENNQYAVSTRIEESTREVELYKRGLSIGVESHQVDGNDPLAVYNLTQQAVEKCRRGEGPILIEAKTYRHMGHHVNDPGKYMPADRLAYYKERDPVDRARNALVEMADVDKAEIDAIESEIRQEFEDAVVFSKASREISLAEFREFVEAY
;
A
#
# COMPACT_ATOMS: atom_id res chain seq x y z
N MET A 1 -36.54 -7.13 -20.57
CA MET A 1 -36.05 -7.77 -19.33
C MET A 1 -35.53 -6.65 -18.45
N SER A 2 -36.15 -6.47 -17.29
CA SER A 2 -36.19 -5.18 -16.58
C SER A 2 -34.88 -4.81 -15.88
N ALA A 3 -34.63 -3.50 -15.77
CA ALA A 3 -33.57 -2.82 -15.03
C ALA A 3 -33.56 -3.09 -13.50
N GLN A 4 -34.27 -4.11 -13.03
CA GLN A 4 -34.33 -4.52 -11.63
C GLN A 4 -33.38 -5.68 -11.29
N ALA A 5 -32.84 -6.38 -12.31
CA ALA A 5 -31.88 -7.46 -12.07
C ALA A 5 -30.43 -7.00 -11.80
N SER A 6 -30.11 -5.71 -11.93
CA SER A 6 -28.73 -5.20 -11.80
C SER A 6 -28.38 -4.56 -10.45
N LYS A 7 -29.31 -4.44 -9.49
CA LYS A 7 -29.05 -3.77 -8.20
C LYS A 7 -28.50 -4.69 -7.09
N ALA A 8 -28.57 -6.01 -7.24
CA ALA A 8 -28.15 -6.94 -6.18
C ALA A 8 -26.62 -7.07 -6.02
N ASN A 9 -25.84 -6.67 -7.03
CA ASN A 9 -24.38 -6.73 -7.04
C ASN A 9 -23.73 -5.34 -7.15
N ALA A 10 -24.48 -4.26 -6.93
CA ALA A 10 -23.91 -2.91 -6.93
C ALA A 10 -23.08 -2.69 -5.64
N PRO A 11 -21.87 -2.11 -5.73
CA PRO A 11 -21.10 -1.75 -4.54
C PRO A 11 -21.92 -0.85 -3.60
N SER A 12 -21.80 -1.06 -2.29
CA SER A 12 -22.48 -0.20 -1.32
C SER A 12 -21.89 1.21 -1.34
N ARG A 13 -22.72 2.23 -1.06
CA ARG A 13 -22.27 3.62 -0.86
C ARG A 13 -21.13 3.69 0.17
N ALA A 14 -21.25 2.96 1.28
CA ALA A 14 -20.25 2.94 2.34
C ALA A 14 -18.89 2.41 1.85
N LEU A 15 -18.87 1.38 1.02
CA LEU A 15 -17.64 0.88 0.40
C LEU A 15 -17.03 1.92 -0.53
N LEU A 16 -17.82 2.51 -1.42
CA LEU A 16 -17.35 3.53 -2.37
C LEU A 16 -16.77 4.75 -1.64
N GLU A 17 -17.43 5.19 -0.56
CA GLU A 17 -16.95 6.29 0.27
C GLU A 17 -15.65 5.93 0.98
N LYS A 18 -15.54 4.71 1.54
CA LYS A 18 -14.29 4.21 2.15
C LYS A 18 -13.14 4.21 1.14
N LEU A 19 -13.38 3.72 -0.08
CA LEU A 19 -12.36 3.71 -1.14
C LEU A 19 -11.92 5.14 -1.51
N PHE A 20 -12.87 6.07 -1.72
CA PHE A 20 -12.52 7.45 -2.03
C PHE A 20 -11.76 8.14 -0.90
N ARG A 21 -12.26 8.05 0.35
CA ARG A 21 -11.62 8.63 1.53
C ARG A 21 -10.20 8.15 1.70
N THR A 22 -9.96 6.84 1.60
CA THR A 22 -8.62 6.27 1.75
C THR A 22 -7.69 6.73 0.62
N ALA A 23 -8.12 6.63 -0.65
CA ALA A 23 -7.29 7.03 -1.78
C ALA A 23 -6.91 8.53 -1.70
N TYR A 24 -7.88 9.39 -1.35
CA TYR A 24 -7.64 10.82 -1.18
C TYR A 24 -6.73 11.13 0.02
N LYS A 25 -6.93 10.44 1.16
CA LYS A 25 -6.06 10.58 2.34
C LYS A 25 -4.61 10.24 2.03
N ILE A 26 -4.37 9.16 1.28
CA ILE A 26 -3.02 8.81 0.80
C ILE A 26 -2.46 9.95 -0.06
N ARG A 27 -3.23 10.45 -1.03
CA ARG A 27 -2.81 11.56 -1.90
C ARG A 27 -2.44 12.82 -1.13
N VAL A 28 -3.25 13.21 -0.14
CA VAL A 28 -2.99 14.37 0.72
C VAL A 28 -1.70 14.13 1.52
N PHE A 29 -1.58 13.00 2.20
CA PHE A 29 -0.38 12.66 2.98
C PHE A 29 0.89 12.72 2.14
N GLU A 30 0.85 12.15 0.94
CA GLU A 30 1.99 12.13 0.02
C GLU A 30 2.36 13.53 -0.49
N THR A 31 1.38 14.29 -0.95
CA THR A 31 1.62 15.63 -1.52
C THR A 31 2.07 16.64 -0.48
N GLU A 32 1.50 16.61 0.73
CA GLU A 32 1.93 17.45 1.83
C GLU A 32 3.26 16.98 2.45
N GLY A 33 3.48 15.66 2.54
CA GLY A 33 4.76 15.08 2.93
C GLY A 33 5.92 15.54 2.05
N ILE A 34 5.71 15.63 0.73
CA ILE A 34 6.69 16.22 -0.20
C ILE A 34 7.01 17.69 0.17
N LYS A 35 6.02 18.48 0.61
CA LYS A 35 6.27 19.87 1.04
C LYS A 35 7.11 19.91 2.32
N LEU A 36 6.78 19.09 3.31
CA LEU A 36 7.55 18.97 4.55
C LEU A 36 8.99 18.51 4.27
N TYR A 37 9.18 17.58 3.34
CA TYR A 37 10.50 17.14 2.87
C TYR A 37 11.31 18.29 2.28
N ARG A 38 10.70 19.07 1.37
CA ARG A 38 11.35 20.23 0.73
C ARG A 38 11.65 21.37 1.71
N GLN A 39 10.91 21.46 2.82
CA GLN A 39 11.20 22.37 3.93
C GLN A 39 12.35 21.86 4.81
N GLY A 40 12.87 20.65 4.58
CA GLY A 40 13.94 20.04 5.37
C GLY A 40 13.49 19.45 6.70
N LEU A 41 12.19 19.29 6.91
CA LEU A 41 11.62 18.75 8.15
C LEU A 41 11.68 17.23 8.21
N ILE A 42 11.60 16.56 7.07
CA ILE A 42 11.76 15.10 6.97
C ILE A 42 13.23 14.80 6.65
N ARG A 43 13.87 13.97 7.48
CA ARG A 43 15.24 13.50 7.26
C ARG A 43 15.26 12.17 6.48
N GLY A 44 16.33 11.95 5.72
CA GLY A 44 16.50 10.73 4.92
C GLY A 44 15.84 10.82 3.54
N TYR A 45 15.28 9.69 3.08
CA TYR A 45 14.58 9.61 1.80
C TYR A 45 13.07 9.51 2.02
N PHE A 46 12.32 10.26 1.21
CA PHE A 46 10.87 10.16 1.10
C PHE A 46 10.55 9.56 -0.27
N HIS A 47 9.84 8.43 -0.28
CA HIS A 47 9.47 7.69 -1.48
C HIS A 47 7.98 7.85 -1.74
N PRO A 48 7.56 8.73 -2.69
CA PRO A 48 6.14 9.05 -2.81
C PRO A 48 5.30 7.89 -3.35
N TYR A 49 4.15 7.59 -2.76
CA TYR A 49 3.22 6.56 -3.22
C TYR A 49 2.24 7.03 -4.33
N LEU A 50 2.49 8.21 -4.91
CA LEU A 50 1.65 8.84 -5.94
C LEU A 50 1.48 7.96 -7.19
N GLY A 51 0.23 7.73 -7.57
CA GLY A 51 -0.19 6.89 -8.70
C GLY A 51 -0.57 5.46 -8.31
N GLN A 52 -0.20 5.01 -7.10
CA GLN A 52 -0.44 3.65 -6.61
C GLN A 52 -1.59 3.57 -5.59
N GLU A 53 -2.25 4.69 -5.29
CA GLU A 53 -3.23 4.80 -4.19
C GLU A 53 -4.35 3.77 -4.29
N GLY A 54 -4.78 3.43 -5.51
CA GLY A 54 -5.84 2.46 -5.75
C GLY A 54 -5.48 1.04 -5.30
N ILE A 55 -4.19 0.68 -5.33
CA ILE A 55 -3.72 -0.65 -4.94
C ILE A 55 -3.88 -0.83 -3.43
N ALA A 56 -3.20 0.01 -2.63
CA ALA A 56 -3.31 -0.04 -1.17
C ALA A 56 -4.77 0.04 -0.71
N THR A 57 -5.52 0.97 -1.30
CA THR A 57 -6.92 1.21 -0.95
C THR A 57 -7.81 -0.01 -1.21
N GLY A 58 -7.74 -0.59 -2.40
CA GLY A 58 -8.55 -1.76 -2.75
C GLY A 58 -8.15 -2.99 -1.95
N VAL A 59 -6.85 -3.24 -1.82
CA VAL A 59 -6.32 -4.40 -1.08
C VAL A 59 -6.73 -4.36 0.38
N CYS A 60 -6.43 -3.27 1.09
CA CYS A 60 -6.70 -3.18 2.53
C CYS A 60 -8.21 -3.07 2.83
N ALA A 61 -9.03 -2.56 1.90
CA ALA A 61 -10.48 -2.56 2.08
C ALA A 61 -11.09 -3.97 2.09
N ALA A 62 -10.41 -4.96 1.48
CA ALA A 62 -10.84 -6.36 1.42
C ALA A 62 -10.40 -7.21 2.62
N LEU A 63 -9.57 -6.66 3.51
CA LEU A 63 -9.06 -7.34 4.69
C LEU A 63 -9.92 -7.08 5.93
N SER A 64 -9.80 -7.98 6.91
CA SER A 64 -10.51 -7.91 8.18
C SER A 64 -9.57 -7.64 9.35
N GLU A 65 -10.11 -7.21 10.48
CA GLU A 65 -9.36 -7.15 11.73
C GLU A 65 -8.75 -8.53 12.06
N GLY A 66 -7.48 -8.54 12.46
CA GLY A 66 -6.71 -9.77 12.70
C GLY A 66 -5.92 -10.29 11.48
N ASP A 67 -6.18 -9.76 10.28
CA ASP A 67 -5.30 -9.98 9.12
C ASP A 67 -3.98 -9.22 9.28
N PHE A 68 -3.00 -9.57 8.45
CA PHE A 68 -1.68 -8.95 8.48
C PHE A 68 -1.33 -8.29 7.15
N ILE A 69 -0.59 -7.19 7.21
CA ILE A 69 0.08 -6.61 6.04
C ILE A 69 1.60 -6.52 6.24
N ALA A 70 2.35 -6.74 5.17
CA ALA A 70 3.77 -6.38 5.09
C ALA A 70 3.98 -5.44 3.90
N SER A 71 4.74 -4.37 4.11
CA SER A 71 4.83 -3.26 3.15
C SER A 71 6.21 -3.17 2.48
N THR A 72 6.30 -2.36 1.44
CA THR A 72 7.57 -2.03 0.78
C THR A 72 8.23 -0.81 1.43
N HIS A 73 9.33 -0.30 0.85
CA HIS A 73 9.92 0.99 1.23
C HIS A 73 9.01 2.19 0.93
N ARG A 74 7.93 1.97 0.16
CA ARG A 74 6.92 2.96 -0.21
C ARG A 74 5.62 2.75 0.59
N GLY A 75 5.77 2.39 1.86
CA GLY A 75 4.68 1.84 2.67
C GLY A 75 3.68 2.84 3.24
N HIS A 76 3.79 4.15 3.00
CA HIS A 76 2.84 5.11 3.60
C HIS A 76 1.40 4.84 3.16
N GLY A 77 1.19 4.57 1.87
CA GLY A 77 -0.13 4.22 1.33
C GLY A 77 -0.71 2.97 1.98
N HIS A 78 0.13 1.94 2.17
CA HIS A 78 -0.25 0.70 2.87
C HIS A 78 -0.64 0.97 4.32
N CYS A 79 0.15 1.77 5.05
CA CYS A 79 -0.13 2.12 6.44
C CYS A 79 -1.45 2.88 6.58
N ILE A 80 -1.69 3.88 5.74
CA ILE A 80 -2.94 4.66 5.76
C ILE A 80 -4.13 3.78 5.40
N ALA A 81 -4.02 2.96 4.36
CA ALA A 81 -5.10 2.08 3.93
C ALA A 81 -5.43 0.99 4.96
N TRP A 82 -4.43 0.58 5.74
CA TRP A 82 -4.60 -0.33 6.88
C TRP A 82 -5.26 0.33 8.10
N GLY A 83 -5.30 1.66 8.15
CA GLY A 83 -5.94 2.42 9.24
C GLY A 83 -4.97 3.03 10.25
N ALA A 84 -3.71 3.26 9.85
CA ALA A 84 -2.77 3.98 10.71
C ALA A 84 -3.23 5.41 11.01
N ASP A 85 -2.93 5.86 12.24
CA ASP A 85 -3.17 7.22 12.72
C ASP A 85 -2.19 8.20 12.04
N VAL A 86 -2.74 9.13 11.26
CA VAL A 86 -1.98 10.14 10.51
C VAL A 86 -1.13 11.01 11.44
N ASN A 87 -1.58 11.32 12.65
CA ASN A 87 -0.81 12.09 13.64
C ASN A 87 0.51 11.38 13.98
N ARG A 88 0.42 10.08 14.26
CA ARG A 88 1.60 9.24 14.58
C ARG A 88 2.47 9.03 13.35
N MET A 89 1.89 8.92 12.16
CA MET A 89 2.66 8.81 10.92
C MET A 89 3.47 10.08 10.64
N VAL A 90 2.86 11.26 10.71
CA VAL A 90 3.58 12.54 10.51
C VAL A 90 4.64 12.70 11.60
N ALA A 91 4.34 12.35 12.85
CA ALA A 91 5.30 12.40 13.94
C ALA A 91 6.51 11.48 13.69
N GLU A 92 6.29 10.29 13.15
CA GLU A 92 7.36 9.37 12.75
C GLU A 92 8.26 9.97 11.67
N LEU A 93 7.66 10.56 10.62
CA LEU A 93 8.39 11.23 9.53
C LEU A 93 9.20 12.44 10.02
N LEU A 94 8.73 13.13 11.05
CA LEU A 94 9.40 14.26 11.69
C LEU A 94 10.33 13.86 12.85
N GLN A 95 10.61 12.55 13.01
CA GLN A 95 11.51 11.99 14.02
C GLN A 95 11.13 12.34 15.47
N LYS A 96 9.82 12.29 15.76
CA LYS A 96 9.27 12.60 17.09
C LYS A 96 8.96 11.33 17.86
N GLU A 97 9.07 11.41 19.19
CA GLU A 97 8.83 10.26 20.09
C GLU A 97 7.41 9.70 19.96
N SER A 98 6.42 10.54 19.65
CA SER A 98 5.03 10.12 19.45
C SER A 98 4.78 9.36 18.14
N GLY A 99 5.82 9.15 17.32
CA GLY A 99 5.75 8.34 16.12
C GLY A 99 5.47 6.86 16.41
N TYR A 100 5.08 6.12 15.37
CA TYR A 100 4.82 4.67 15.47
C TYR A 100 6.01 3.88 16.03
N CYS A 101 7.21 4.23 15.59
CA CYS A 101 8.47 3.61 15.95
C CYS A 101 9.34 4.61 16.74
N ARG A 102 8.68 5.52 17.48
CA ARG A 102 9.30 6.59 18.28
C ARG A 102 10.15 7.58 17.46
N GLY A 103 9.92 7.69 16.15
CA GLY A 103 10.68 8.57 15.26
C GLY A 103 12.02 7.98 14.79
N TYR A 104 12.33 6.74 15.13
CA TYR A 104 13.56 6.07 14.70
C TYR A 104 13.48 5.50 13.29
N GLY A 105 12.29 5.07 12.87
CA GLY A 105 12.06 4.44 11.59
C GLY A 105 11.95 5.44 10.45
N GLY A 106 11.34 6.59 10.72
CA GLY A 106 11.09 7.61 9.70
C GLY A 106 10.21 7.10 8.54
N SER A 107 10.39 7.69 7.36
CA SER A 107 9.53 7.45 6.19
C SER A 107 9.44 5.99 5.73
N MET A 108 10.51 5.21 5.84
CA MET A 108 10.57 3.86 5.24
C MET A 108 10.24 2.71 6.20
N HIS A 109 9.98 2.99 7.48
CA HIS A 109 9.95 1.95 8.52
C HIS A 109 8.80 2.10 9.53
N ILE A 110 7.69 2.71 9.11
CA ILE A 110 6.46 2.72 9.92
C ILE A 110 5.96 1.28 10.10
N ALA A 111 5.70 0.87 11.34
CA ALA A 111 5.19 -0.45 11.68
C ALA A 111 4.23 -0.37 12.89
N ASP A 112 3.25 -1.26 12.92
CA ASP A 112 2.37 -1.47 14.08
C ASP A 112 1.94 -2.94 14.13
N ILE A 113 2.80 -3.76 14.73
CA ILE A 113 2.59 -5.21 14.81
C ILE A 113 1.30 -5.53 15.58
N SER A 114 0.92 -4.69 16.56
CA SER A 114 -0.28 -4.89 17.36
C SER A 114 -1.56 -4.80 16.55
N ALA A 115 -1.55 -3.97 15.51
CA ALA A 115 -2.65 -3.82 14.56
C ALA A 115 -2.51 -4.73 13.33
N GLY A 116 -1.52 -5.62 13.27
CA GLY A 116 -1.29 -6.48 12.10
C GLY A 116 -0.44 -5.85 10.98
N ASN A 117 0.08 -4.63 11.16
CA ASN A 117 1.04 -4.04 10.22
C ASN A 117 2.47 -4.44 10.58
N LEU A 118 3.01 -5.43 9.87
CA LEU A 118 4.36 -5.97 10.05
C LEU A 118 5.47 -5.00 9.65
N GLY A 119 5.11 -3.88 9.02
CA GLY A 119 5.98 -2.74 8.79
C GLY A 119 6.41 -2.53 7.34
N ALA A 120 6.76 -1.28 7.05
CA ALA A 120 7.48 -0.88 5.85
C ALA A 120 8.96 -1.27 5.95
N ASN A 121 9.54 -1.67 4.81
CA ASN A 121 10.91 -2.19 4.78
C ASN A 121 11.73 -1.57 3.64
N GLY A 122 12.84 -0.93 4.01
CA GLY A 122 13.84 -0.37 3.09
C GLY A 122 14.62 -1.42 2.29
N ILE A 123 14.68 -2.66 2.77
CA ILE A 123 15.35 -3.76 2.07
C ILE A 123 14.39 -4.34 1.01
N VAL A 124 14.76 -4.15 -0.25
CA VAL A 124 13.96 -4.58 -1.41
C VAL A 124 13.68 -6.08 -1.33
N GLY A 125 12.40 -6.46 -1.32
CA GLY A 125 11.96 -7.86 -1.28
C GLY A 125 11.98 -8.54 0.09
N ALA A 126 12.35 -7.84 1.17
CA ALA A 126 12.37 -8.42 2.52
C ALA A 126 10.97 -8.61 3.14
N GLY A 127 9.95 -7.90 2.63
CA GLY A 127 8.57 -8.06 3.10
C GLY A 127 7.94 -9.41 2.75
N THR A 128 8.37 -10.06 1.66
CA THR A 128 7.81 -11.35 1.21
C THR A 128 8.08 -12.48 2.20
N PRO A 129 9.33 -12.79 2.60
CA PRO A 129 9.57 -13.84 3.59
C PRO A 129 8.96 -13.51 4.94
N LEU A 130 8.89 -12.23 5.33
CA LEU A 130 8.23 -11.79 6.57
C LEU A 130 6.74 -12.15 6.58
N GLY A 131 6.02 -11.83 5.49
CA GLY A 131 4.60 -12.15 5.37
C GLY A 131 4.33 -13.65 5.30
N VAL A 132 5.17 -14.42 4.61
CA VAL A 132 5.08 -15.90 4.61
C VAL A 132 5.27 -16.46 6.03
N GLY A 133 6.20 -15.91 6.81
CA GLY A 133 6.37 -16.27 8.22
C GLY A 133 5.13 -15.99 9.07
N ALA A 134 4.46 -14.84 8.86
CA ALA A 134 3.23 -14.51 9.55
C ALA A 134 2.06 -15.45 9.16
N ALA A 135 1.91 -15.77 7.87
CA ALA A 135 0.91 -16.72 7.40
C ALA A 135 1.15 -18.13 7.96
N LEU A 136 2.41 -18.58 8.04
CA LEU A 136 2.77 -19.83 8.70
C LEU A 136 2.43 -19.80 10.20
N ALA A 137 2.73 -18.70 10.89
CA ALA A 137 2.41 -18.55 12.30
C ALA A 137 0.90 -18.58 12.55
N ALA A 138 0.09 -17.95 11.68
CA ALA A 138 -1.36 -18.02 11.73
C ALA A 138 -1.86 -19.46 11.59
N GLN A 139 -1.34 -20.20 10.60
CA GLN A 139 -1.69 -21.61 10.39
C GLN A 139 -1.33 -22.49 11.60
N ILE A 140 -0.13 -22.34 12.18
CA ILE A 140 0.30 -23.09 13.37
C ILE A 140 -0.63 -22.82 14.57
N LYS A 141 -1.12 -21.59 14.71
CA LYS A 141 -2.03 -21.18 15.78
C LYS A 141 -3.49 -21.55 15.52
N GLY A 142 -3.81 -22.13 14.36
CA GLY A 142 -5.19 -22.38 13.95
C GLY A 142 -6.02 -21.10 13.74
N SER A 143 -5.35 -19.99 13.43
CA SER A 143 -6.00 -18.72 13.08
C SER A 143 -6.45 -18.73 11.62
N ASP A 144 -7.55 -18.06 11.31
CA ASP A 144 -8.02 -17.83 9.94
C ASP A 144 -7.48 -16.55 9.32
N ALA A 145 -6.54 -15.88 9.98
CA ALA A 145 -5.90 -14.65 9.51
C ALA A 145 -5.21 -14.86 8.15
N VAL A 146 -5.50 -13.95 7.21
CA VAL A 146 -4.81 -13.84 5.93
C VAL A 146 -3.68 -12.83 6.05
N THR A 147 -2.52 -13.17 5.51
CA THR A 147 -1.42 -12.20 5.38
C THR A 147 -1.31 -11.71 3.95
N VAL A 148 -1.29 -10.39 3.77
CA VAL A 148 -1.00 -9.75 2.48
C VAL A 148 0.37 -9.11 2.51
N THR A 149 1.23 -9.46 1.55
CA THR A 149 2.48 -8.73 1.35
C THR A 149 2.41 -7.91 0.07
N PHE A 150 2.73 -6.62 0.17
CA PHE A 150 3.04 -5.78 -0.97
C PHE A 150 4.51 -5.95 -1.37
N THR A 151 4.75 -6.12 -2.66
CA THR A 151 6.07 -6.18 -3.28
C THR A 151 6.08 -5.35 -4.56
N THR A 152 7.23 -5.20 -5.21
CA THR A 152 7.38 -4.37 -6.42
C THR A 152 7.81 -5.21 -7.61
N ASP A 153 7.65 -4.66 -8.81
CA ASP A 153 8.23 -5.19 -10.05
C ASP A 153 9.73 -5.46 -9.91
N GLY A 154 10.50 -4.52 -9.34
CA GLY A 154 11.92 -4.72 -9.07
C GLY A 154 12.20 -5.84 -8.07
N ALA A 155 11.49 -5.85 -6.94
CA ALA A 155 11.65 -6.86 -5.89
C ALA A 155 11.28 -8.28 -6.34
N SER A 156 10.42 -8.42 -7.35
CA SER A 156 10.05 -9.73 -7.90
C SER A 156 11.26 -10.49 -8.47
N ASN A 157 12.35 -9.80 -8.81
CA ASN A 157 13.59 -10.39 -9.32
C ASN A 157 14.55 -10.90 -8.23
N ASN A 158 14.26 -10.67 -6.95
CA ASN A 158 15.05 -11.22 -5.85
C ASN A 158 14.75 -12.71 -5.66
N GLY A 159 15.77 -13.51 -5.28
CA GLY A 159 15.58 -14.94 -4.99
C GLY A 159 14.52 -15.20 -3.91
N THR A 160 14.44 -14.32 -2.91
CA THR A 160 13.45 -14.39 -1.84
C THR A 160 12.01 -14.32 -2.35
N PHE A 161 11.74 -13.73 -3.51
CA PHE A 161 10.39 -13.70 -4.09
C PHE A 161 9.92 -15.13 -4.40
N LEU A 162 10.68 -15.87 -5.20
CA LEU A 162 10.28 -17.20 -5.65
C LEU A 162 10.39 -18.23 -4.52
N GLU A 163 11.44 -18.14 -3.70
CA GLU A 163 11.62 -19.02 -2.53
C GLU A 163 10.42 -18.91 -1.58
N SER A 164 10.00 -17.68 -1.24
CA SER A 164 8.88 -17.44 -0.33
C SER A 164 7.55 -17.87 -0.95
N LEU A 165 7.30 -17.53 -2.22
CA LEU A 165 6.04 -17.88 -2.88
C LEU A 165 5.89 -19.40 -3.04
N ASN A 166 6.97 -20.09 -3.41
CA ASN A 166 7.00 -21.55 -3.47
C ASN A 166 6.75 -22.18 -2.09
N LEU A 167 7.35 -21.64 -1.03
CA LEU A 167 7.15 -22.13 0.34
C LEU A 167 5.70 -21.95 0.80
N ALA A 168 5.10 -20.79 0.52
CA ALA A 168 3.69 -20.55 0.80
C ALA A 168 2.77 -21.52 0.05
N ALA A 169 3.12 -21.85 -1.20
CA ALA A 169 2.35 -22.75 -2.05
C ALA A 169 2.36 -24.18 -1.54
N ILE A 170 3.54 -24.75 -1.26
CA ILE A 170 3.64 -26.16 -0.81
C ILE A 170 3.01 -26.40 0.56
N TRP A 171 2.76 -25.34 1.33
CA TRP A 171 2.11 -25.41 2.64
C TRP A 171 0.67 -24.91 2.64
N ASN A 172 0.12 -24.51 1.48
CA ASN A 172 -1.21 -23.92 1.34
C ASN A 172 -1.49 -22.77 2.32
N LEU A 173 -0.50 -21.90 2.54
CA LEU A 173 -0.65 -20.80 3.49
C LEU A 173 -1.72 -19.80 3.02
N ALA A 174 -2.44 -19.22 3.99
CA ALA A 174 -3.38 -18.12 3.77
C ALA A 174 -2.63 -16.80 3.47
N PHE A 175 -2.11 -16.68 2.25
CA PHE A 175 -1.17 -15.64 1.85
C PHE A 175 -1.50 -15.05 0.49
N VAL A 176 -1.62 -13.72 0.42
CA VAL A 176 -1.76 -12.99 -0.85
C VAL A 176 -0.51 -12.15 -1.10
N LEU A 177 0.15 -12.36 -2.24
CA LEU A 177 1.27 -11.55 -2.66
C LEU A 177 0.80 -10.55 -3.71
N VAL A 178 0.99 -9.26 -3.46
CA VAL A 178 0.57 -8.18 -4.36
C VAL A 178 1.81 -7.52 -4.96
N ILE A 179 2.02 -7.67 -6.26
CA ILE A 179 3.05 -6.96 -7.01
C ILE A 179 2.49 -5.62 -7.46
N GLU A 180 3.05 -4.55 -6.92
CA GLU A 180 2.82 -3.17 -7.37
C GLU A 180 3.72 -2.89 -8.56
N ASN A 181 3.22 -3.21 -9.75
CA ASN A 181 4.01 -3.03 -10.97
C ASN A 181 3.85 -1.60 -11.48
N ASN A 182 4.71 -0.72 -11.00
CA ASN A 182 4.76 0.69 -11.40
C ASN A 182 5.70 0.97 -12.60
N GLN A 183 6.14 -0.09 -13.27
CA GLN A 183 6.98 -0.14 -14.48
C GLN A 183 8.47 0.18 -14.30
N TYR A 184 8.92 0.57 -13.09
CA TYR A 184 10.32 1.00 -12.85
C TYR A 184 10.88 0.55 -11.48
N ALA A 185 12.02 -0.12 -11.53
CA ALA A 185 12.91 -0.31 -10.39
C ALA A 185 13.97 0.80 -10.36
N VAL A 186 13.74 1.85 -9.55
CA VAL A 186 14.49 3.12 -9.63
C VAL A 186 14.39 3.70 -11.04
N SER A 187 15.42 3.53 -11.88
CA SER A 187 15.47 3.97 -13.28
C SER A 187 15.45 2.83 -14.29
N THR A 188 15.55 1.58 -13.86
CA THR A 188 15.51 0.40 -14.74
C THR A 188 14.07 0.09 -15.11
N ARG A 189 13.77 0.05 -16.41
CA ARG A 189 12.44 -0.32 -16.90
C ARG A 189 12.20 -1.81 -16.73
N ILE A 190 10.95 -2.21 -16.56
CA ILE A 190 10.60 -3.62 -16.39
C ILE A 190 11.12 -4.51 -17.53
N GLU A 191 11.02 -4.04 -18.79
CA GLU A 191 11.50 -4.73 -19.99
C GLU A 191 13.03 -4.95 -20.00
N GLU A 192 13.77 -4.15 -19.23
CA GLU A 192 15.23 -4.25 -19.07
C GLU A 192 15.63 -5.17 -17.91
N SER A 193 14.70 -5.42 -16.99
CA SER A 193 14.92 -6.24 -15.79
C SER A 193 14.46 -7.69 -15.96
N THR A 194 13.50 -7.95 -16.84
CA THR A 194 12.97 -9.29 -17.08
C THR A 194 12.37 -9.43 -18.48
N ARG A 195 12.44 -10.65 -19.02
CA ARG A 195 11.91 -10.97 -20.36
C ARG A 195 10.41 -11.21 -20.38
N GLU A 196 9.86 -11.71 -19.27
CA GLU A 196 8.41 -11.86 -19.09
C GLU A 196 7.93 -10.73 -18.18
N VAL A 197 7.26 -9.75 -18.78
CA VAL A 197 6.84 -8.49 -18.12
C VAL A 197 5.45 -8.58 -17.51
N GLU A 198 4.74 -9.67 -17.74
CA GLU A 198 3.49 -10.03 -17.08
C GLU A 198 3.81 -10.85 -15.82
N LEU A 199 4.12 -10.16 -14.72
CA LEU A 199 4.75 -10.75 -13.55
C LEU A 199 3.85 -11.75 -12.81
N TYR A 200 2.53 -11.67 -12.97
CA TYR A 200 1.61 -12.68 -12.43
C TYR A 200 1.91 -14.09 -12.97
N LYS A 201 2.47 -14.22 -14.18
CA LYS A 201 2.85 -15.52 -14.75
C LYS A 201 3.96 -16.24 -13.97
N ARG A 202 4.72 -15.52 -13.14
CA ARG A 202 5.71 -16.15 -12.24
C ARG A 202 5.04 -17.10 -11.25
N GLY A 203 3.90 -16.71 -10.69
CA GLY A 203 3.13 -17.60 -9.82
C GLY A 203 2.56 -18.78 -10.59
N LEU A 204 1.96 -18.55 -11.77
CA LEU A 204 1.46 -19.62 -12.63
C LEU A 204 2.52 -20.68 -12.95
N SER A 205 3.77 -20.25 -13.17
CA SER A 205 4.89 -21.16 -13.52
C SER A 205 5.24 -22.18 -12.42
N ILE A 206 4.84 -21.92 -11.18
CA ILE A 206 5.02 -22.81 -10.03
C ILE A 206 3.69 -23.31 -9.44
N GLY A 207 2.59 -23.19 -10.19
CA GLY A 207 1.28 -23.69 -9.78
C GLY A 207 0.53 -22.81 -8.77
N VAL A 208 0.94 -21.56 -8.57
CA VAL A 208 0.20 -20.59 -7.74
C VAL A 208 -0.84 -19.87 -8.58
N GLU A 209 -2.10 -19.86 -8.12
CA GLU A 209 -3.16 -19.09 -8.77
C GLU A 209 -2.75 -17.60 -8.81
N SER A 210 -2.76 -17.02 -10.01
CA SER A 210 -2.22 -15.68 -10.23
C SER A 210 -3.06 -14.86 -11.20
N HIS A 211 -3.27 -13.59 -10.88
CA HIS A 211 -4.13 -12.68 -11.64
C HIS A 211 -3.45 -11.34 -11.88
N GLN A 212 -3.87 -10.66 -12.94
CA GLN A 212 -3.53 -9.26 -13.20
C GLN A 212 -4.76 -8.38 -12.97
N VAL A 213 -4.54 -7.17 -12.45
CA VAL A 213 -5.58 -6.16 -12.27
C VAL A 213 -5.05 -4.77 -12.65
N ASP A 214 -5.94 -3.90 -13.09
CA ASP A 214 -5.66 -2.47 -13.21
C ASP A 214 -5.55 -1.87 -11.79
N GLY A 215 -4.32 -1.59 -11.36
CA GLY A 215 -4.03 -1.04 -10.03
C GLY A 215 -4.55 0.39 -9.83
N ASN A 216 -4.92 1.07 -10.91
CA ASN A 216 -5.53 2.39 -10.84
C ASN A 216 -7.07 2.31 -10.66
N ASP A 217 -7.67 1.12 -10.61
CA ASP A 217 -9.08 0.92 -10.28
C ASP A 217 -9.22 0.34 -8.85
N PRO A 218 -9.46 1.17 -7.83
CA PRO A 218 -9.55 0.70 -6.45
C PRO A 218 -10.68 -0.33 -6.24
N LEU A 219 -11.77 -0.23 -7.00
CA LEU A 219 -12.91 -1.16 -6.88
C LEU A 219 -12.58 -2.50 -7.53
N ALA A 220 -11.91 -2.51 -8.69
CA ALA A 220 -11.46 -3.75 -9.32
C ALA A 220 -10.41 -4.47 -8.46
N VAL A 221 -9.46 -3.70 -7.88
CA VAL A 221 -8.48 -4.23 -6.92
C VAL A 221 -9.20 -4.85 -5.72
N TYR A 222 -10.14 -4.13 -5.10
CA TYR A 222 -10.94 -4.63 -3.98
C TYR A 222 -11.64 -5.95 -4.30
N ASN A 223 -12.37 -6.01 -5.42
CA ASN A 223 -13.14 -7.19 -5.80
C ASN A 223 -12.24 -8.43 -6.03
N LEU A 224 -11.07 -8.24 -6.66
CA LEU A 224 -10.11 -9.33 -6.86
C LEU A 224 -9.46 -9.76 -5.54
N THR A 225 -9.07 -8.80 -4.69
CA THR A 225 -8.46 -9.12 -3.40
C THR A 225 -9.45 -9.80 -2.47
N GLN A 226 -10.73 -9.40 -2.46
CA GLN A 226 -11.78 -10.07 -1.67
C GLN A 226 -11.87 -11.56 -2.02
N GLN A 227 -11.95 -11.88 -3.32
CA GLN A 227 -11.98 -13.26 -3.79
C GLN A 227 -10.71 -14.03 -3.39
N ALA A 228 -9.55 -13.37 -3.48
CA ALA A 228 -8.28 -13.98 -3.10
C ALA A 228 -8.21 -14.30 -1.59
N VAL A 229 -8.58 -13.33 -0.75
CA VAL A 229 -8.65 -13.47 0.71
C VAL A 229 -9.59 -14.60 1.09
N GLU A 230 -10.78 -14.67 0.50
CA GLU A 230 -11.75 -15.73 0.78
C GLU A 230 -11.22 -17.13 0.43
N LYS A 231 -10.52 -17.28 -0.70
CA LYS A 231 -9.84 -18.54 -1.08
C LYS A 231 -8.74 -18.92 -0.09
N CYS A 232 -7.89 -17.96 0.26
CA CYS A 232 -6.84 -18.16 1.26
C CYS A 232 -7.41 -18.62 2.60
N ARG A 233 -8.51 -18.00 3.08
CA ARG A 233 -9.19 -18.41 4.33
C ARG A 233 -9.77 -19.83 4.26
N ARG A 234 -10.20 -20.30 3.09
CA ARG A 234 -10.66 -21.68 2.88
C ARG A 234 -9.52 -22.70 2.77
N GLY A 235 -8.27 -22.28 2.89
CA GLY A 235 -7.10 -23.16 2.79
C GLY A 235 -6.77 -23.59 1.36
N GLU A 236 -7.22 -22.83 0.35
CA GLU A 236 -6.94 -23.12 -1.06
C GLU A 236 -5.52 -22.67 -1.49
N GLY A 237 -4.71 -22.22 -0.55
CA GLY A 237 -3.34 -21.80 -0.76
C GLY A 237 -3.17 -20.32 -1.14
N PRO A 238 -1.94 -19.93 -1.51
CA PRO A 238 -1.63 -18.53 -1.75
C PRO A 238 -2.11 -18.07 -3.12
N ILE A 239 -2.28 -16.74 -3.26
CA ILE A 239 -2.64 -16.10 -4.52
C ILE A 239 -1.66 -14.97 -4.83
N LEU A 240 -1.27 -14.85 -6.10
CA LEU A 240 -0.45 -13.75 -6.59
C LEU A 240 -1.33 -12.76 -7.39
N ILE A 241 -1.24 -11.47 -7.07
CA ILE A 241 -1.91 -10.40 -7.81
C ILE A 241 -0.84 -9.47 -8.37
N GLU A 242 -0.82 -9.27 -9.69
CA GLU A 242 -0.06 -8.18 -10.32
C GLU A 242 -1.00 -6.99 -10.55
N ALA A 243 -0.80 -5.92 -9.78
CA ALA A 243 -1.50 -4.66 -9.98
C ALA A 243 -0.67 -3.75 -10.88
N LYS A 244 -1.11 -3.55 -12.13
CA LYS A 244 -0.45 -2.66 -13.10
C LYS A 244 -0.77 -1.21 -12.78
N THR A 245 0.26 -0.38 -12.69
CA THR A 245 0.13 1.05 -12.37
C THR A 245 1.36 1.80 -12.89
N TYR A 246 1.49 3.07 -12.54
CA TYR A 246 2.62 3.91 -12.92
C TYR A 246 2.93 4.91 -11.81
N ARG A 247 4.20 5.02 -11.43
CA ARG A 247 4.61 6.00 -10.42
C ARG A 247 4.52 7.41 -11.01
N HIS A 248 3.89 8.36 -10.32
CA HIS A 248 3.67 9.71 -10.86
C HIS A 248 4.89 10.65 -10.76
N MET A 249 5.94 10.23 -10.05
CA MET A 249 7.18 10.97 -9.84
C MET A 249 8.39 10.04 -10.00
N GLY A 250 9.61 10.59 -9.91
CA GLY A 250 10.83 9.79 -9.75
C GLY A 250 10.81 8.92 -8.48
N HIS A 251 11.87 8.13 -8.28
CA HIS A 251 11.92 7.09 -7.26
C HIS A 251 11.70 7.60 -5.83
N HIS A 252 12.32 8.73 -5.52
CA HIS A 252 12.18 9.52 -4.30
C HIS A 252 12.05 11.00 -4.65
N VAL A 253 11.74 11.88 -3.69
CA VAL A 253 11.50 13.31 -3.95
C VAL A 253 12.62 14.03 -4.72
N ASN A 254 13.88 13.62 -4.52
CA ASN A 254 15.04 14.21 -5.21
C ASN A 254 15.33 13.62 -6.61
N ASP A 255 14.59 12.59 -7.04
CA ASP A 255 14.77 11.99 -8.37
C ASP A 255 13.88 12.75 -9.37
N PRO A 256 14.46 13.44 -10.36
CA PRO A 256 13.68 14.20 -11.33
C PRO A 256 12.89 13.33 -12.32
N GLY A 257 13.11 12.01 -12.36
CA GLY A 257 12.34 11.10 -13.22
C GLY A 257 12.56 11.28 -14.71
N LYS A 258 13.69 11.85 -15.15
CA LYS A 258 13.97 12.18 -16.56
C LYS A 258 13.97 10.97 -17.52
N TYR A 259 14.12 9.76 -16.99
CA TYR A 259 14.07 8.50 -17.74
C TYR A 259 12.63 8.01 -18.01
N MET A 260 11.62 8.66 -17.41
CA MET A 260 10.21 8.28 -17.53
C MET A 260 9.56 9.01 -18.72
N PRO A 261 8.98 8.28 -19.69
CA PRO A 261 8.30 8.91 -20.83
C PRO A 261 7.09 9.74 -20.40
N ALA A 262 7.03 10.99 -20.88
CA ALA A 262 5.98 11.94 -20.51
C ALA A 262 4.58 11.53 -21.01
N ASP A 263 4.51 10.89 -22.18
CA ASP A 263 3.28 10.35 -22.76
C ASP A 263 2.70 9.20 -21.92
N ARG A 264 3.55 8.32 -21.39
CA ARG A 264 3.14 7.25 -20.47
C ARG A 264 2.61 7.83 -19.17
N LEU A 265 3.30 8.81 -18.59
CA LEU A 265 2.83 9.49 -17.39
C LEU A 265 1.46 10.17 -17.62
N ALA A 266 1.28 10.85 -18.76
CA ALA A 266 0.00 11.48 -19.11
C ALA A 266 -1.14 10.45 -19.20
N TYR A 267 -0.90 9.32 -19.88
CA TYR A 267 -1.87 8.22 -20.00
C TYR A 267 -2.37 7.71 -18.64
N TYR A 268 -1.47 7.53 -17.67
CA TYR A 268 -1.83 7.06 -16.33
C TYR A 268 -2.48 8.15 -15.48
N LYS A 269 -2.10 9.42 -15.66
CA LYS A 269 -2.76 10.55 -14.99
C LYS A 269 -4.21 10.77 -15.45
N GLU A 270 -4.54 10.48 -16.71
CA GLU A 270 -5.94 10.45 -17.17
C GLU A 270 -6.76 9.35 -16.49
N ARG A 271 -6.09 8.38 -15.88
CA ARG A 271 -6.67 7.25 -15.14
C ARG A 271 -6.23 7.29 -13.68
N ASP A 272 -6.12 8.49 -13.09
CA ASP A 272 -5.66 8.65 -11.71
C ASP A 272 -6.57 7.86 -10.74
N PRO A 273 -5.99 7.05 -9.83
CA PRO A 273 -6.79 6.20 -8.93
C PRO A 273 -7.71 6.99 -7.99
N VAL A 274 -7.32 8.21 -7.61
CA VAL A 274 -8.13 9.06 -6.71
C VAL A 274 -9.32 9.63 -7.48
N ASP A 275 -9.09 10.08 -8.72
CA ASP A 275 -10.16 10.59 -9.57
C ASP A 275 -11.14 9.47 -9.95
N ARG A 276 -10.65 8.25 -10.20
CA ARG A 276 -11.52 7.08 -10.43
C ARG A 276 -12.34 6.71 -9.19
N ALA A 277 -11.76 6.76 -7.99
CA ALA A 277 -12.50 6.55 -6.75
C ALA A 277 -13.59 7.61 -6.54
N ARG A 278 -13.26 8.89 -6.79
CA ARG A 278 -14.20 10.01 -6.71
C ARG A 278 -15.37 9.81 -7.69
N ASN A 279 -15.06 9.53 -8.95
CA ASN A 279 -16.08 9.35 -9.99
C ASN A 279 -16.97 8.14 -9.69
N ALA A 280 -16.41 7.03 -9.19
CA ALA A 280 -17.21 5.87 -8.78
C ALA A 280 -18.19 6.22 -7.64
N LEU A 281 -17.77 7.02 -6.65
CA LEU A 281 -18.64 7.47 -5.58
C LEU A 281 -19.77 8.38 -6.09
N VAL A 282 -19.45 9.34 -6.96
CA VAL A 282 -20.43 10.27 -7.55
C VAL A 282 -21.42 9.50 -8.42
N GLU A 283 -20.94 8.70 -9.37
CA GLU A 283 -21.77 8.07 -10.40
C GLU A 283 -22.57 6.87 -9.88
N MET A 284 -22.00 6.06 -8.98
CA MET A 284 -22.64 4.82 -8.52
C MET A 284 -23.43 4.99 -7.22
N ALA A 285 -23.11 6.00 -6.40
CA ALA A 285 -23.78 6.26 -5.13
C ALA A 285 -24.58 7.58 -5.09
N ASP A 286 -24.64 8.30 -6.22
CA ASP A 286 -25.39 9.57 -6.37
C ASP A 286 -24.98 10.62 -5.32
N VAL A 287 -23.67 10.69 -5.04
CA VAL A 287 -23.08 11.64 -4.09
C VAL A 287 -22.82 12.96 -4.80
N ASP A 288 -23.29 14.05 -4.21
CA ASP A 288 -23.15 15.37 -4.81
C ASP A 288 -21.76 15.98 -4.59
N LYS A 289 -21.50 17.08 -5.28
CA LYS A 289 -20.22 17.80 -5.17
C LYS A 289 -19.97 18.33 -3.76
N ALA A 290 -21.00 18.78 -3.04
CA ALA A 290 -20.84 19.37 -1.71
C ALA A 290 -20.38 18.32 -0.69
N GLU A 291 -20.89 17.08 -0.80
CA GLU A 291 -20.45 15.95 0.01
C GLU A 291 -18.99 15.56 -0.31
N ILE A 292 -18.59 15.54 -1.58
CA ILE A 292 -17.19 15.31 -1.97
C ILE A 292 -16.28 16.40 -1.39
N ASP A 293 -16.64 17.67 -1.57
CA ASP A 293 -15.86 18.81 -1.08
C ASP A 293 -15.72 18.77 0.46
N ALA A 294 -16.76 18.32 1.17
CA ALA A 294 -16.72 18.14 2.63
C ALA A 294 -15.73 17.03 3.05
N ILE A 295 -15.75 15.87 2.39
CA ILE A 295 -14.80 14.78 2.63
C ILE A 295 -13.37 15.26 2.39
N GLU A 296 -13.13 15.95 1.27
CA GLU A 296 -11.82 16.45 0.91
C GLU A 296 -11.30 17.49 1.93
N SER A 297 -12.18 18.38 2.41
CA SER A 297 -11.83 19.38 3.42
C SER A 297 -11.50 18.74 4.76
N GLU A 298 -12.27 17.74 5.19
CA GLU A 298 -12.03 17.00 6.45
C GLU A 298 -10.65 16.33 6.44
N ILE A 299 -10.30 15.63 5.36
CA ILE A 299 -9.02 14.93 5.23
C ILE A 299 -7.83 15.91 5.19
N ARG A 300 -8.00 17.08 4.56
CA ARG A 300 -6.98 18.13 4.57
C ARG A 300 -6.77 18.67 5.99
N GLN A 301 -7.86 18.93 6.72
CA GLN A 301 -7.78 19.39 8.10
C GLN A 301 -7.10 18.35 9.00
N GLU A 302 -7.43 17.06 8.85
CA GLU A 302 -6.77 15.97 9.57
C GLU A 302 -5.24 16.00 9.38
N PHE A 303 -4.76 16.25 8.15
CA PHE A 303 -3.33 16.37 7.89
C PHE A 303 -2.72 17.64 8.51
N GLU A 304 -3.40 18.79 8.42
CA GLU A 304 -2.93 20.03 9.04
C GLU A 304 -2.79 19.87 10.56
N ASP A 305 -3.78 19.24 11.20
CA ASP A 305 -3.78 18.93 12.62
C ASP A 305 -2.64 17.97 12.97
N ALA A 306 -2.37 16.97 12.13
CA ALA A 306 -1.24 16.06 12.30
C ALA A 306 0.12 16.77 12.25
N VAL A 307 0.28 17.78 11.40
CA VAL A 307 1.50 18.60 11.37
C VAL A 307 1.65 19.43 12.63
N VAL A 308 0.56 20.04 13.12
CA VAL A 308 0.56 20.81 14.37
C VAL A 308 0.91 19.92 15.55
N PHE A 309 0.23 18.78 15.68
CA PHE A 309 0.51 17.74 16.68
C PHE A 309 2.00 17.36 16.65
N SER A 310 2.52 16.99 15.49
CA SER A 310 3.89 16.49 15.34
C SER A 310 4.93 17.56 15.66
N LYS A 311 4.68 18.84 15.34
CA LYS A 311 5.60 19.94 15.69
C LYS A 311 5.62 20.23 17.19
N ALA A 312 4.51 19.99 17.88
CA ALA A 312 4.41 20.11 19.34
C ALA A 312 4.96 18.88 20.08
N SER A 313 5.06 17.73 19.41
CA SER A 313 5.60 16.50 19.98
C SER A 313 7.08 16.60 20.35
N ARG A 314 7.41 15.87 21.41
CA ARG A 314 8.75 15.77 21.98
C ARG A 314 9.74 15.12 20.99
N GLU A 315 10.97 15.63 21.01
CA GLU A 315 12.13 15.01 20.35
C GLU A 315 12.86 14.05 21.30
N ILE A 316 13.46 13.02 20.72
CA ILE A 316 14.31 12.08 21.46
C ILE A 316 15.73 12.61 21.51
N SER A 317 16.32 12.64 22.71
CA SER A 317 17.71 13.04 22.85
C SER A 317 18.67 11.93 22.39
N LEU A 318 19.90 12.30 22.01
CA LEU A 318 20.92 11.32 21.64
C LEU A 318 21.23 10.32 22.77
N ALA A 319 21.12 10.75 24.03
CA ALA A 319 21.34 9.87 25.18
C ALA A 319 20.26 8.78 25.27
N GLU A 320 18.98 9.17 25.12
CA GLU A 320 17.85 8.24 25.13
C GLU A 320 17.88 7.28 23.93
N PHE A 321 18.30 7.77 22.77
CA PHE A 321 18.50 6.90 21.61
C PHE A 321 19.58 5.85 21.89
N ARG A 322 20.70 6.23 22.51
CA ARG A 322 21.77 5.28 22.87
C ARG A 322 21.29 4.25 23.88
N GLU A 323 20.57 4.68 24.91
CA GLU A 323 19.99 3.77 25.90
C GLU A 323 19.01 2.78 25.26
N PHE A 324 18.17 3.25 24.33
CA PHE A 324 17.29 2.37 23.56
C PHE A 324 18.07 1.32 22.75
N VAL A 325 19.12 1.73 22.04
CA VAL A 325 19.95 0.82 21.23
C VAL A 325 20.70 -0.19 22.09
N GLU A 326 21.15 0.19 23.29
CA GLU A 326 21.82 -0.73 24.22
C GLU A 326 20.85 -1.78 24.80
N ALA A 327 19.55 -1.47 24.89
CA ALA A 327 18.53 -2.35 25.43
C ALA A 327 17.83 -3.24 24.39
N TYR A 328 17.91 -2.90 23.10
CA TYR A 328 17.26 -3.61 22.00
C TYR A 328 18.03 -4.87 21.57
#